data_AF-A0A323TWE2-F1
#
_entry.id   AF-A0A323TWE2-F1
#
_cell.length_a   1.000
_cell.length_b   1.000
_cell.length_c   1.000
_cell.angle_alpha   90.00
_cell.angle_beta   90.00
_cell.angle_gamma   90.00
#
_symmetry.space_group_name_H-M   'P 1'
#
loop_
_entity.id
_entity.type
_entity.pdbx_description
1 polymer ?
#
loop_
_entity_poly.entity_id
_entity_poly.type
_entity_poly.pdbx_seq_one_letter_code
_entity_poly.pdbx_strand_id
1 'polypeptide(L)'
;MKEIKKHQIKYIHTLKNKAGLKDEDYRLLLKSKFNKNSSKDLSYNQAEILIKILDRLINDYATDKQKSKFNTLYNKVYYEKDKQEFIEHYLGKDKTMDNMSIQECSKLIYILEEIVEWQEKKFGGNNE
;
A
#
# COMPACT_ATOMS: atom_id res chain seq x y z
N MET A 1 21.64 11.21 -11.57
CA MET A 1 20.97 10.17 -10.76
C MET A 1 21.36 10.40 -9.31
N LYS A 2 20.41 10.50 -8.36
CA LYS A 2 20.75 10.75 -6.95
C LYS A 2 21.40 9.51 -6.35
N GLU A 3 22.52 9.68 -5.67
CA GLU A 3 23.21 8.61 -4.96
C GLU A 3 22.41 8.14 -3.73
N ILE A 4 22.55 6.87 -3.38
CA ILE A 4 21.96 6.32 -2.17
C ILE A 4 22.59 6.95 -0.92
N LYS A 5 21.76 7.23 0.09
CA LYS A 5 22.23 7.79 1.36
C LYS A 5 22.56 6.69 2.36
N LYS A 6 23.52 6.95 3.26
CA LYS A 6 23.91 6.02 4.35
C LYS A 6 22.72 5.55 5.20
N HIS A 7 21.76 6.43 5.48
CA HIS A 7 20.57 6.05 6.23
C HIS A 7 19.66 5.07 5.48
N GLN A 8 19.55 5.18 4.15
CA GLN A 8 18.76 4.23 3.34
C GLN A 8 19.41 2.84 3.38
N ILE A 9 20.74 2.76 3.26
CA ILE A 9 21.48 1.50 3.39
C ILE A 9 21.22 0.87 4.75
N LYS A 10 21.38 1.64 5.84
CA LYS A 10 21.13 1.16 7.20
C LYS A 10 19.68 0.66 7.36
N TYR A 11 18.71 1.41 6.83
CA TYR A 11 17.31 1.07 6.92
C TYR A 11 16.95 -0.20 6.14
N ILE A 12 17.49 -0.36 4.92
CA ILE A 12 17.35 -1.59 4.12
C ILE A 12 17.86 -2.82 4.89
N HIS A 13 19.00 -2.72 5.56
CA HIS A 13 19.51 -3.83 6.38
C HIS A 13 18.59 -4.17 7.56
N THR A 14 18.06 -3.15 8.24
CA THR A 14 17.07 -3.35 9.30
C THR A 14 15.82 -4.06 8.78
N LEU A 15 15.26 -3.62 7.65
CA LEU A 15 14.07 -4.23 7.06
C LEU A 15 14.34 -5.66 6.56
N LYS A 16 15.47 -5.89 5.88
CA LYS A 16 15.89 -7.24 5.47
C LYS A 16 15.90 -8.21 6.66
N ASN A 17 16.48 -7.80 7.78
CA ASN A 17 16.54 -8.62 8.98
C ASN A 17 15.16 -8.87 9.58
N LYS A 18 14.30 -7.84 9.65
CA LYS A 18 12.91 -7.96 10.11
C LYS A 18 12.08 -8.89 9.21
N ALA A 19 12.31 -8.85 7.91
CA ALA A 19 11.66 -9.73 6.93
C ALA A 19 12.19 -11.18 6.98
N GLY A 20 13.23 -11.47 7.76
CA GLY A 20 13.85 -12.80 7.82
C GLY A 20 14.50 -13.24 6.50
N LEU A 21 14.81 -12.33 5.59
CA LEU A 21 15.36 -12.66 4.28
C LEU A 21 16.80 -13.16 4.38
N LYS A 22 17.05 -14.36 3.85
CA LYS A 22 18.39 -14.90 3.70
C LYS A 22 19.20 -14.07 2.70
N ASP A 23 20.52 -14.14 2.83
CA ASP A 23 21.46 -13.44 1.96
C ASP A 23 21.28 -13.78 0.47
N GLU A 24 21.02 -15.03 0.15
CA GLU A 24 20.84 -15.51 -1.23
C GLU A 24 19.57 -14.94 -1.86
N ASP A 25 18.43 -15.05 -1.18
CA ASP A 25 17.14 -14.49 -1.62
C ASP A 25 17.22 -12.97 -1.79
N TYR A 26 17.90 -12.29 -0.85
CA TYR A 26 18.12 -10.85 -0.93
C TYR A 26 18.97 -10.45 -2.13
N ARG A 27 20.05 -11.18 -2.44
CA ARG A 27 20.86 -10.95 -3.65
C ARG A 27 20.06 -11.22 -4.92
N LEU A 28 19.23 -12.27 -4.94
CA LEU A 28 18.34 -12.57 -6.08
C LEU A 28 17.31 -11.45 -6.31
N LEU A 29 16.74 -10.90 -5.24
CA LEU A 29 15.84 -9.75 -5.30
C LEU A 29 16.54 -8.52 -5.92
N LEU A 30 17.74 -8.18 -5.43
CA LEU A 30 18.53 -7.07 -5.96
C LEU A 30 18.85 -7.24 -7.46
N LYS A 31 19.25 -8.46 -7.85
CA LYS A 31 19.60 -8.77 -9.23
C LYS A 31 18.38 -8.73 -10.15
N SER A 32 17.27 -9.34 -9.75
CA SER A 32 16.04 -9.40 -10.55
C SER A 32 15.33 -8.05 -10.70
N LYS A 33 15.28 -7.23 -9.64
CA LYS A 33 14.55 -5.95 -9.66
C LYS A 33 15.38 -4.77 -10.15
N PHE A 34 16.70 -4.79 -9.92
CA PHE A 34 17.56 -3.62 -10.16
C PHE A 34 18.82 -3.93 -10.96
N ASN A 35 19.08 -5.20 -11.29
CA ASN A 35 20.34 -5.66 -11.90
C ASN A 35 21.58 -5.24 -11.09
N LYS A 36 21.50 -5.33 -9.75
CA LYS A 36 22.59 -5.00 -8.82
C LYS A 36 22.91 -6.18 -7.91
N ASN A 37 24.15 -6.22 -7.42
CA ASN A 37 24.62 -7.26 -6.49
C ASN A 37 24.60 -6.80 -5.02
N SER A 38 24.55 -5.48 -4.78
CA SER A 38 24.55 -4.88 -3.44
C SER A 38 23.59 -3.70 -3.37
N SER A 39 23.00 -3.46 -2.19
CA SER A 39 22.21 -2.25 -1.94
C SER A 39 23.05 -0.98 -2.03
N LYS A 40 24.37 -1.07 -1.84
CA LYS A 40 25.29 0.07 -1.99
C LYS A 40 25.37 0.58 -3.43
N ASP A 41 25.01 -0.26 -4.41
CA ASP A 41 25.08 0.06 -5.83
C ASP A 41 23.76 0.63 -6.38
N LEU A 42 22.74 0.79 -5.51
CA LEU A 42 21.45 1.36 -5.87
C LEU A 42 21.55 2.88 -5.96
N SER A 43 20.74 3.47 -6.83
CA SER A 43 20.41 4.89 -6.74
C SER A 43 19.45 5.16 -5.57
N TYR A 44 19.33 6.43 -5.19
CA TYR A 44 18.35 6.88 -4.19
C TYR A 44 16.94 6.35 -4.46
N ASN A 45 16.48 6.47 -5.72
CA ASN A 45 15.12 6.06 -6.10
C ASN A 45 14.96 4.53 -6.06
N GLN A 46 15.98 3.78 -6.48
CA GLN A 46 15.96 2.32 -6.37
C GLN A 46 15.95 1.86 -4.91
N ALA A 47 16.66 2.57 -4.03
CA ALA A 47 16.66 2.30 -2.60
C ALA A 47 15.27 2.53 -1.98
N GLU A 48 14.58 3.62 -2.34
CA GLU A 48 13.18 3.86 -1.91
C GLU A 48 12.23 2.73 -2.36
N ILE A 49 12.38 2.25 -3.59
CA ILE A 49 11.57 1.13 -4.09
C ILE A 49 11.87 -0.14 -3.30
N LEU A 50 13.15 -0.45 -3.04
CA LEU A 50 13.53 -1.62 -2.25
C LEU A 50 12.99 -1.53 -0.82
N ILE A 51 13.04 -0.35 -0.18
CA ILE A 51 12.46 -0.11 1.14
C ILE A 51 10.98 -0.46 1.13
N LYS A 52 10.21 0.03 0.15
CA LYS A 52 8.76 -0.29 0.03
C LYS A 52 8.50 -1.79 -0.16
N ILE A 53 9.34 -2.48 -0.93
CA ILE A 53 9.21 -3.93 -1.13
C ILE A 53 9.45 -4.67 0.19
N LEU A 54 10.54 -4.36 0.90
CA LEU A 54 10.87 -5.01 2.16
C LEU A 54 9.83 -4.71 3.24
N ASP A 55 9.34 -3.48 3.29
CA ASP A 55 8.31 -3.06 4.24
C ASP A 55 6.97 -3.82 4.00
N ARG A 56 6.62 -4.08 2.74
CA ARG A 56 5.48 -4.94 2.36
C ARG A 56 5.66 -6.42 2.71
N LEU A 57 6.89 -6.91 2.83
CA LEU A 57 7.14 -8.29 3.26
C LEU A 57 6.95 -8.46 4.77
N ILE A 58 7.05 -7.37 5.52
CA ILE A 58 6.96 -7.37 6.99
C ILE A 58 5.54 -7.05 7.44
N ASN A 59 4.90 -6.08 6.80
CA ASN A 59 3.60 -5.57 7.19
C ASN A 59 2.50 -6.17 6.32
N ASP A 60 1.35 -6.44 6.95
CA ASP A 60 0.18 -7.01 6.29
C ASP A 60 -0.62 -5.93 5.54
N TYR A 61 0.03 -5.26 4.58
CA TYR A 61 -0.59 -4.17 3.81
C TYR A 61 -1.67 -4.67 2.86
N ALA A 62 -2.67 -3.82 2.64
CA ALA A 62 -3.77 -4.10 1.74
C ALA A 62 -3.27 -4.49 0.34
N THR A 63 -3.89 -5.53 -0.22
CA THR A 63 -3.54 -6.00 -1.57
C THR A 63 -4.02 -5.02 -2.64
N ASP A 64 -3.40 -5.03 -3.82
CA ASP A 64 -3.84 -4.19 -4.94
C ASP A 64 -5.31 -4.48 -5.32
N LYS A 65 -5.76 -5.73 -5.16
CA LYS A 65 -7.17 -6.11 -5.37
C LYS A 65 -8.11 -5.43 -4.36
N GLN A 66 -7.75 -5.39 -3.08
CA GLN A 66 -8.54 -4.68 -2.05
C GLN A 66 -8.55 -3.17 -2.34
N LYS A 67 -7.39 -2.58 -2.65
CA LYS A 67 -7.30 -1.15 -2.99
C LYS A 67 -8.14 -0.80 -4.23
N SER A 68 -8.16 -1.67 -5.23
CA SER A 68 -9.00 -1.51 -6.42
C SER A 68 -10.49 -1.57 -6.05
N LYS A 69 -10.92 -2.56 -5.27
CA LYS A 69 -12.32 -2.67 -4.79
C LYS A 69 -12.73 -1.44 -3.98
N PHE A 70 -11.91 -1.00 -3.04
CA PHE A 70 -12.11 0.21 -2.26
C PHE A 70 -12.31 1.43 -3.18
N ASN A 71 -11.41 1.62 -4.17
CA ASN A 71 -11.51 2.73 -5.11
C ASN A 71 -12.80 2.70 -5.93
N THR A 72 -13.21 1.53 -6.42
CA THR A 72 -14.45 1.38 -7.18
C THR A 72 -15.67 1.73 -6.33
N LEU A 73 -15.75 1.20 -5.10
CA LEU A 73 -16.86 1.48 -4.19
C LEU A 73 -16.89 2.95 -3.78
N TYR A 74 -15.73 3.53 -3.45
CA TYR A 74 -15.64 4.94 -3.07
C TYR A 74 -16.16 5.84 -4.19
N ASN A 75 -15.74 5.59 -5.42
CA ASN A 75 -16.18 6.38 -6.58
C ASN A 75 -17.69 6.20 -6.89
N LYS A 76 -18.32 5.09 -6.49
CA LYS A 76 -19.79 4.92 -6.59
C LYS A 76 -20.52 5.78 -5.57
N VAL A 77 -20.01 5.84 -4.34
CA VAL A 77 -20.63 6.58 -3.24
C VAL A 77 -20.36 8.10 -3.36
N TYR A 78 -19.15 8.47 -3.78
CA TYR A 78 -18.67 9.84 -3.82
C TYR A 78 -18.12 10.22 -5.21
N TYR A 79 -18.71 11.25 -5.82
CA TYR A 79 -18.25 11.87 -7.06
C TYR A 79 -17.06 12.81 -6.81
N GLU A 80 -15.85 12.27 -6.71
CA GLU A 80 -14.57 13.02 -6.71
C GLU A 80 -14.11 13.69 -5.39
N LYS A 81 -14.66 13.34 -4.23
CA LYS A 81 -14.09 13.77 -2.95
C LYS A 81 -12.73 13.14 -2.68
N ASP A 82 -11.86 13.85 -1.96
CA ASP A 82 -10.56 13.32 -1.54
C ASP A 82 -10.74 12.07 -0.66
N LYS A 83 -10.19 10.95 -1.14
CA LYS A 83 -10.20 9.67 -0.44
C LYS A 83 -9.37 9.71 0.83
N GLN A 84 -8.36 10.59 0.86
CA GLN A 84 -7.48 10.71 2.02
C GLN A 84 -8.27 11.14 3.25
N GLU A 85 -9.16 12.13 3.13
CA GLU A 85 -10.03 12.55 4.26
C GLU A 85 -10.88 11.39 4.79
N PHE A 86 -11.45 10.57 3.89
CA PHE A 86 -12.24 9.40 4.28
C PHE A 86 -11.37 8.37 5.02
N ILE A 87 -10.20 8.05 4.48
CA ILE A 87 -9.26 7.11 5.08
C ILE A 87 -8.85 7.59 6.47
N GLU A 88 -8.46 8.85 6.60
CA GLU A 88 -8.04 9.45 7.87
C GLU A 88 -9.16 9.51 8.89
N HIS A 89 -10.40 9.79 8.45
CA HIS A 89 -11.56 9.82 9.32
C HIS A 89 -11.80 8.47 10.03
N TYR A 90 -11.62 7.36 9.30
CA TYR A 90 -11.92 6.02 9.82
C TYR A 90 -10.72 5.26 10.39
N LEU A 91 -9.49 5.61 9.98
CA LEU A 91 -8.26 4.90 10.35
C LEU A 91 -7.22 5.77 11.08
N GLY A 92 -7.32 7.10 11.02
CA GLY A 92 -6.39 8.06 11.64
C GLY A 92 -5.49 8.84 10.66
N LYS A 93 -4.96 9.99 11.10
CA LYS A 93 -4.31 11.01 10.25
C LYS A 93 -3.07 10.58 9.46
N ASP A 94 -2.38 9.51 9.87
CA ASP A 94 -1.18 9.03 9.17
C ASP A 94 -1.48 7.88 8.19
N LYS A 95 -2.75 7.48 8.06
CA LYS A 95 -3.16 6.35 7.22
C LYS A 95 -3.43 6.82 5.80
N THR A 96 -2.98 6.01 4.86
CA THR A 96 -3.10 6.25 3.42
C THR A 96 -3.45 4.94 2.73
N MET A 97 -3.82 5.00 1.45
CA MET A 97 -3.96 3.77 0.66
C MET A 97 -2.69 2.92 0.61
N ASP A 98 -1.50 3.51 0.82
CA ASP A 98 -0.23 2.80 0.68
C ASP A 98 0.19 2.04 1.94
N ASN A 99 -0.25 2.47 3.13
CA ASN A 99 0.17 1.92 4.41
C ASN A 99 -0.96 1.31 5.26
N MET A 100 -2.20 1.33 4.77
CA MET A 100 -3.30 0.62 5.42
C MET A 100 -3.09 -0.91 5.32
N SER A 101 -3.40 -1.60 6.41
CA SER A 101 -3.39 -3.06 6.49
C SER A 101 -4.56 -3.70 5.73
N ILE A 102 -4.48 -5.00 5.51
CA ILE A 102 -5.59 -5.81 4.95
C ILE A 102 -6.87 -5.60 5.76
N GLN A 103 -6.79 -5.63 7.10
CA GLN A 103 -7.95 -5.49 7.98
C GLN A 103 -8.55 -4.08 7.92
N GLU A 104 -7.70 -3.05 7.94
CA GLU A 104 -8.13 -1.67 7.82
C GLU A 104 -8.81 -1.40 6.48
N CYS A 105 -8.25 -1.91 5.37
CA CYS A 105 -8.86 -1.77 4.05
C CYS A 105 -10.20 -2.52 3.96
N SER A 106 -10.29 -3.74 4.52
CA SER A 106 -11.55 -4.49 4.59
C SER A 106 -12.63 -3.74 5.38
N LYS A 107 -12.27 -3.06 6.48
CA LYS A 107 -13.20 -2.21 7.25
C LYS A 107 -13.75 -1.07 6.39
N LEU A 108 -12.90 -0.38 5.63
CA LEU A 108 -13.34 0.70 4.74
C LEU A 108 -14.24 0.20 3.60
N ILE A 109 -13.90 -0.95 3.02
CA ILE A 109 -14.73 -1.61 2.00
C ILE A 109 -16.12 -1.91 2.55
N TYR A 110 -16.20 -2.53 3.73
CA TYR A 110 -17.47 -2.85 4.37
C TYR A 110 -18.36 -1.61 4.57
N ILE A 111 -17.78 -0.52 5.09
CA ILE A 111 -18.51 0.74 5.28
C ILE A 111 -19.06 1.27 3.94
N LEU A 112 -18.27 1.22 2.87
CA LEU A 112 -18.72 1.67 1.56
C LEU A 112 -19.79 0.74 0.95
N GLU A 113 -19.70 -0.57 1.17
CA GLU A 113 -20.72 -1.53 0.75
C GLU A 113 -22.08 -1.22 1.41
N GLU A 114 -22.10 -0.99 2.73
CA GLU A 114 -23.32 -0.60 3.46
C GLU A 114 -23.94 0.70 2.91
N ILE A 115 -23.10 1.68 2.56
CA ILE A 115 -23.59 2.94 1.98
C ILE A 115 -24.19 2.72 0.59
N VAL A 116 -23.52 1.93 -0.26
CA VAL A 116 -24.03 1.59 -1.61
C VAL A 116 -25.37 0.87 -1.49
N GLU A 117 -25.48 -0.15 -0.63
CA GLU A 117 -26.73 -0.88 -0.42
C GLU A 117 -27.87 0.05 0.05
N TRP A 118 -27.57 0.99 0.96
CA TRP A 118 -28.54 1.96 1.43
C TRP A 118 -29.01 2.91 0.31
N GLN A 119 -28.08 3.40 -0.53
CA GLN A 119 -28.40 4.25 -1.68
C GLN A 119 -29.26 3.49 -2.70
N GLU A 120 -28.93 2.24 -3.00
CA GLU A 120 -29.70 1.39 -3.92
C GLU A 120 -31.12 1.13 -3.38
N LYS A 121 -31.27 0.83 -2.09
CA LYS A 121 -32.61 0.65 -1.48
C LYS A 121 -33.44 1.93 -1.47
N LYS A 122 -32.81 3.10 -1.31
CA LYS A 122 -33.51 4.39 -1.19
C LYS A 122 -33.85 5.02 -2.54
N PHE A 123 -33.00 4.84 -3.55
CA PHE A 123 -33.10 5.53 -4.84
C PHE A 123 -33.25 4.58 -6.05
N GLY A 124 -32.96 3.29 -5.90
CA GLY A 124 -33.05 2.27 -6.97
C GLY A 124 -34.46 1.69 -7.18
N GLY A 125 -35.43 2.06 -6.33
CA GLY A 125 -36.82 1.60 -6.41
C GLY A 125 -37.76 2.52 -7.18
N ASN A 126 -37.33 3.07 -8.33
CA ASN A 126 -38.21 3.80 -9.27
C ASN A 126 -37.82 3.43 -10.71
N ASN A 127 -38.15 2.21 -11.11
CA ASN A 127 -38.25 1.79 -12.52
C ASN A 127 -39.33 0.69 -12.57
N GLU A 128 -40.57 1.06 -12.25
CA GLU A 128 -41.79 0.36 -12.65
C GLU A 128 -42.68 1.33 -13.43
#